data_AF-A0A068Y703-F1
#
_entry.id   AF-A0A068Y703-F1
#
_cell.length_a   1.000
_cell.length_b   1.000
_cell.length_c   1.000
_cell.angle_alpha   90.00
_cell.angle_beta   90.00
_cell.angle_gamma   90.00
#
_symmetry.space_group_name_H-M   'P 1'
#
loop_
_entity.id
_entity.type
_entity.pdbx_description
1 polymer ?
#
loop_
_entity_poly.entity_id
_entity_poly.type
_entity_poly.pdbx_seq_one_letter_code
_entity_poly.pdbx_strand_id
1 'polypeptide(L)'
;MGEERVVAMNETKVWTGIVGELTTGMADLSVAPMTITPERVTRLEFTKPFKYLGITILIKRVIYRSAAWPLGHASSLSSSERSKSNLASFLQPFESTLWVLVGVSVHVVAFFLYLLDRYSAIRRFHRARRHKASNINTTINNENSSNNRKEEKEEEFNLSSSLWFTWGILLNSGIGDETPKAFSTRALGMVWAGFAMIIVASYTANLAAFLVLDRPEASISGIDDPRLRNPQKDFTFATVRGSSVDMYFKSQVELDTIYRTMEGRNVDTVEEGIQSVKSGALKAFIWDSARLNYEASRDCDLVTTGDVFGRVGYGLAMKKGNPWIYELSQAVLSFHERGFMEQLDTQWIFNSGESEKCAKTESSPATLELTNMAGVFIMVAVGIVAGLVLLLVEIACSRHKGIRARQMTCAQRVSKTWRTKVEKNRFRQGAGRGGTSNSPIFVDECLRLWTSSSSSAPPTSPQLDYRLPQAVLKLPIKAAGPGNRTHQQQVPKNVYMKSQQVEAVDPKKATFTRKGVQRLQD
;
A
#
# COMPACT_ATOMS: atom_id res chain seq x y z
N MET A 1 -20.55 42.06 13.37
CA MET A 1 -20.38 43.46 12.92
C MET A 1 -21.74 43.95 12.49
N GLY A 2 -22.14 45.13 12.94
CA GLY A 2 -23.51 45.67 12.77
C GLY A 2 -24.25 45.34 11.47
N GLU A 3 -25.54 45.00 11.61
CA GLU A 3 -26.48 44.78 10.51
C GLU A 3 -27.51 45.94 10.45
N GLU A 4 -28.02 46.24 9.26
CA GLU A 4 -29.19 47.09 9.08
C GLU A 4 -30.45 46.30 9.43
N ARG A 5 -31.09 46.59 10.57
CA ARG A 5 -32.33 45.94 10.99
C ARG A 5 -33.50 46.90 10.87
N VAL A 6 -34.64 46.39 10.39
CA VAL A 6 -35.91 47.13 10.41
C VAL A 6 -36.46 47.04 11.84
N VAL A 7 -36.63 48.18 12.51
CA VAL A 7 -37.28 48.20 13.82
C VAL A 7 -38.79 48.14 13.59
N ALA A 8 -39.41 47.04 14.02
CA ALA A 8 -40.82 46.69 13.78
C ALA A 8 -41.83 47.74 14.26
N MET A 9 -41.41 48.69 15.10
CA MET A 9 -42.29 49.67 15.71
C MET A 9 -42.57 50.89 14.81
N ASN A 10 -41.76 51.14 13.76
CA ASN A 10 -41.89 52.32 12.88
C ASN A 10 -41.39 52.10 11.42
N GLU A 11 -41.12 50.86 10.99
CA GLU A 11 -40.48 50.53 9.69
C GLU A 11 -39.15 51.25 9.42
N THR A 12 -38.56 51.89 10.43
CA THR A 12 -37.28 52.59 10.29
C THR A 12 -36.14 51.59 10.27
N LYS A 13 -35.32 51.68 9.22
CA LYS A 13 -34.06 50.94 9.12
C LYS A 13 -33.03 51.54 10.07
N VAL A 14 -32.61 50.79 11.07
CA VAL A 14 -31.62 51.19 12.06
C VAL A 14 -30.42 50.27 11.97
N TRP A 15 -29.23 50.87 11.93
CA TRP A 15 -27.98 50.15 11.96
C TRP A 15 -27.63 49.76 13.39
N THR A 16 -27.31 48.49 13.59
CA THR A 16 -26.91 47.94 14.90
C THR A 16 -25.39 47.80 15.00
N GLY A 17 -24.86 47.46 16.19
CA GLY A 17 -23.43 47.22 16.44
C GLY A 17 -22.53 48.39 16.06
N ILE A 18 -21.29 48.09 15.64
CA ILE A 18 -20.26 49.09 15.30
C ILE A 18 -20.75 50.14 14.28
N VAL A 19 -21.54 49.74 13.28
CA VAL A 19 -22.08 50.68 12.29
C VAL A 19 -23.09 51.64 12.93
N GLY A 20 -23.93 51.15 13.83
CA GLY A 20 -24.84 51.97 14.64
C GLY A 20 -24.09 52.94 15.56
N GLU A 21 -23.05 52.47 16.24
CA GLU A 21 -22.25 53.30 17.16
C GLU A 21 -21.52 54.44 16.45
N LEU A 22 -20.94 54.17 15.27
CA LEU A 22 -20.30 55.21 14.45
C LEU A 22 -21.29 56.22 13.86
N THR A 23 -22.49 55.75 13.46
CA THR A 23 -23.50 56.64 12.88
C THR A 23 -24.17 57.53 13.94
N THR A 24 -24.38 56.99 15.14
CA THR A 24 -24.92 57.73 16.29
C THR A 24 -23.90 58.66 16.96
N GLY A 25 -22.61 58.49 16.68
CA GLY A 25 -21.53 59.28 17.29
C GLY A 25 -21.13 58.81 18.68
N MET A 26 -21.46 57.57 19.06
CA MET A 26 -20.94 56.93 20.26
C MET A 26 -19.46 56.51 20.09
N ALA A 27 -19.02 56.32 18.84
CA ALA A 27 -17.63 56.09 18.48
C ALA A 27 -17.24 56.95 17.27
N ASP A 28 -15.98 57.40 17.22
CA ASP A 28 -15.48 58.26 16.15
C ASP A 28 -14.68 57.51 15.08
N LEU A 29 -14.06 56.39 15.45
CA LEU A 29 -13.22 55.55 14.60
C LEU A 29 -13.38 54.07 14.98
N SER A 30 -13.55 53.21 13.97
CA SER A 30 -13.53 51.76 14.13
C SER A 30 -12.22 51.18 13.59
N VAL A 31 -11.47 50.53 14.48
CA VAL A 31 -10.28 49.72 14.17
C VAL A 31 -10.65 48.24 14.39
N ALA A 32 -11.30 47.67 13.38
CA ALA A 32 -11.80 46.29 13.40
C ALA A 32 -11.70 45.70 11.98
N PRO A 33 -11.79 44.37 11.80
CA PRO A 33 -11.84 43.74 10.47
C PRO A 33 -13.17 44.04 9.76
N MET A 34 -13.46 45.30 9.50
CA MET A 34 -14.74 45.74 8.95
C MET A 34 -14.73 45.71 7.43
N THR A 35 -15.54 44.82 6.85
CA THR A 35 -15.69 44.70 5.41
C THR A 35 -16.32 45.95 4.81
N ILE A 36 -15.63 46.53 3.82
CA ILE A 36 -16.13 47.63 3.00
C ILE A 36 -17.20 47.06 2.06
N THR A 37 -18.44 47.52 2.22
CA THR A 37 -19.60 47.10 1.42
C THR A 37 -20.35 48.34 0.93
N PRO A 38 -21.00 48.28 -0.25
CA PRO A 38 -21.68 49.44 -0.82
C PRO A 38 -22.76 49.99 0.12
N GLU A 39 -23.47 49.13 0.84
CA GLU A 39 -24.50 49.51 1.81
C GLU A 39 -23.91 50.32 2.97
N ARG A 40 -22.77 49.88 3.53
CA ARG A 40 -22.10 50.58 4.65
C ARG A 40 -21.47 51.89 4.22
N VAL A 41 -20.93 51.98 2.99
CA VAL A 41 -20.33 53.22 2.44
C VAL A 41 -21.36 54.34 2.27
N THR A 42 -22.66 54.02 2.20
CA THR A 42 -23.70 55.06 2.14
C THR A 42 -23.75 55.90 3.43
N ARG A 43 -23.45 55.28 4.59
CA ARG A 43 -23.56 55.90 5.92
C ARG A 43 -22.20 56.23 6.55
N LEU A 44 -21.17 55.45 6.23
CA LEU A 44 -19.84 55.57 6.79
C LEU A 44 -18.82 55.87 5.68
N GLU A 45 -17.70 56.43 6.10
CA GLU A 45 -16.55 56.63 5.23
C GLU A 45 -15.43 55.68 5.65
N PHE A 46 -14.79 55.06 4.66
CA PHE A 46 -13.75 54.06 4.87
C PHE A 46 -12.42 54.56 4.35
N THR A 47 -11.33 54.19 5.04
CA THR A 47 -9.99 54.39 4.51
C THR A 47 -9.76 53.51 3.28
N LYS A 48 -8.61 53.70 2.62
CA LYS A 48 -8.08 52.63 1.76
C LYS A 48 -8.01 51.31 2.54
N PRO A 49 -8.29 50.16 1.89
CA PRO A 49 -8.29 48.87 2.58
C PRO A 49 -6.92 48.60 3.19
N PHE A 50 -6.90 48.21 4.46
CA PHE A 50 -5.65 47.80 5.11
C PHE A 50 -5.33 46.32 4.85
N LYS A 51 -6.33 45.53 4.44
CA LYS A 51 -6.21 44.12 4.07
C LYS A 51 -7.15 43.83 2.91
N TYR A 52 -6.61 43.27 1.83
CA TYR A 52 -7.41 42.71 0.74
C TYR A 52 -7.71 41.25 1.02
N LEU A 53 -8.97 40.85 0.83
CA LEU A 53 -9.43 39.48 1.03
C LEU A 53 -10.61 39.18 0.11
N GLY A 54 -11.23 38.04 0.33
CA GLY A 54 -12.54 37.73 -0.22
C GLY A 54 -13.13 36.57 0.54
N ILE A 55 -14.14 35.95 -0.04
CA ILE A 55 -14.86 34.84 0.53
C ILE A 55 -14.18 33.55 0.07
N THR A 56 -13.95 32.63 1.00
CA THR A 56 -13.47 31.28 0.72
C THR A 56 -14.28 30.27 1.53
N ILE A 57 -14.03 29.00 1.26
CA ILE A 57 -14.75 27.88 1.85
C ILE A 57 -13.76 27.09 2.71
N LEU A 58 -14.10 26.91 3.98
CA LEU A 58 -13.39 26.03 4.91
C LEU A 58 -14.06 24.66 4.92
N ILE A 59 -13.26 23.62 4.73
CA ILE A 59 -13.72 22.24 4.86
C ILE A 59 -12.81 21.46 5.81
N LYS A 60 -13.35 20.38 6.35
CA LYS A 60 -12.54 19.38 7.04
C LYS A 60 -11.80 18.54 6.02
N ARG A 61 -10.48 18.46 6.15
CA ARG A 61 -9.62 17.60 5.35
C ARG A 61 -10.06 16.15 5.54
N VAL A 62 -10.52 15.52 4.46
CA VAL A 62 -10.79 14.09 4.44
C VAL A 62 -9.45 13.39 4.21
N ILE A 63 -8.67 13.22 5.27
CA ILE A 63 -7.52 12.31 5.23
C ILE A 63 -8.10 10.91 5.31
N TYR A 64 -7.98 10.11 4.25
CA TYR A 64 -8.12 8.66 4.34
C TYR A 64 -6.91 8.09 5.10
N ARG A 65 -6.71 8.52 6.34
CA ARG A 65 -5.76 7.91 7.25
C ARG A 65 -6.46 6.63 7.69
N SER A 66 -6.07 5.50 7.13
CA SER A 66 -6.42 4.22 7.75
C SER A 66 -5.95 4.31 9.20
N ALA A 67 -6.92 4.34 10.11
CA ALA A 67 -6.72 4.70 11.51
C ALA A 67 -5.50 3.97 12.10
N ALA A 68 -4.48 4.74 12.50
CA ALA A 68 -3.61 4.32 13.58
C ALA A 68 -4.51 4.15 14.80
N TRP A 69 -4.66 2.91 15.25
CA TRP A 69 -5.40 2.50 16.43
C TRP A 69 -5.27 3.51 17.59
N PRO A 70 -6.37 4.08 18.11
CA PRO A 70 -6.46 4.38 19.51
C PRO A 70 -7.08 3.17 20.19
N LEU A 71 -6.32 2.55 21.09
CA LEU A 71 -6.89 1.69 22.13
C LEU A 71 -7.91 2.53 22.90
N GLY A 72 -9.20 2.20 22.82
CA GLY A 72 -10.23 2.79 23.68
C GLY A 72 -11.55 3.10 22.99
N HIS A 73 -12.50 2.18 23.15
CA HIS A 73 -13.95 2.29 23.03
C HIS A 73 -14.57 3.66 22.66
N ALA A 74 -15.20 3.72 21.48
CA ALA A 74 -16.43 4.47 21.30
C ALA A 74 -17.24 3.89 20.12
N SER A 75 -18.38 3.32 20.49
CA SER A 75 -19.46 2.84 19.64
C SER A 75 -20.22 3.99 18.97
N SER A 76 -20.43 3.92 17.66
CA SER A 76 -21.73 4.19 17.00
C SER A 76 -21.63 4.04 15.47
N LEU A 77 -21.97 2.84 15.03
CA LEU A 77 -22.88 2.51 13.93
C LEU A 77 -23.16 3.57 12.84
N SER A 78 -22.29 3.65 11.83
CA SER A 78 -22.65 3.47 10.39
C SER A 78 -21.39 3.57 9.51
N SER A 79 -20.59 2.50 9.46
CA SER A 79 -19.39 2.47 8.60
C SER A 79 -19.07 1.04 8.16
N SER A 80 -20.08 0.32 7.67
CA SER A 80 -19.95 -1.10 7.33
C SER A 80 -19.38 -1.40 5.92
N GLU A 81 -19.10 -0.40 5.09
CA GLU A 81 -18.63 -0.65 3.71
C GLU A 81 -17.23 -0.11 3.37
N ARG A 82 -16.63 0.77 4.19
CA ARG A 82 -15.37 1.44 3.80
C ARG A 82 -14.07 0.79 4.31
N SER A 83 -14.16 -0.29 5.08
CA SER A 83 -12.99 -0.97 5.67
C SER A 83 -12.64 -2.29 4.98
N LYS A 84 -13.44 -2.78 4.03
CA LYS A 84 -13.14 -4.03 3.29
C LYS A 84 -12.15 -3.82 2.13
N SER A 85 -11.84 -2.58 1.76
CA SER A 85 -11.02 -2.23 0.60
C SER A 85 -9.50 -2.29 0.82
N ASN A 86 -9.00 -2.28 2.06
CA ASN A 86 -7.56 -2.10 2.31
C ASN A 86 -6.75 -3.42 2.30
N LEU A 87 -7.39 -4.56 2.58
CA LEU A 87 -6.68 -5.85 2.65
C LEU A 87 -6.49 -6.51 1.28
N ALA A 88 -7.31 -6.15 0.29
CA ALA A 88 -7.24 -6.67 -1.07
C ALA A 88 -6.66 -5.66 -2.08
N SER A 89 -6.11 -4.54 -1.62
CA SER A 89 -5.58 -3.47 -2.48
C SER A 89 -4.48 -3.96 -3.43
N PHE A 90 -3.71 -4.99 -3.06
CA PHE A 90 -2.68 -5.57 -3.93
C PHE A 90 -3.26 -6.38 -5.11
N LEU A 91 -4.49 -6.89 -5.00
CA LEU A 91 -5.17 -7.59 -6.11
C LEU A 91 -5.91 -6.62 -7.04
N GLN A 92 -6.21 -5.40 -6.57
CA GLN A 92 -6.96 -4.36 -7.27
C GLN A 92 -6.40 -3.95 -8.65
N PRO A 93 -5.08 -3.97 -8.92
CA PRO A 93 -4.56 -3.63 -10.24
C PRO A 93 -5.05 -4.55 -11.36
N PHE A 94 -5.51 -5.76 -11.05
CA PHE A 94 -6.13 -6.65 -12.05
C PHE A 94 -7.53 -7.05 -11.62
N GLU A 95 -8.42 -7.16 -12.60
CA GLU A 95 -9.75 -7.69 -12.36
C GLU A 95 -9.66 -9.17 -11.92
N SER A 96 -10.59 -9.60 -11.05
CA SER A 96 -10.66 -10.98 -10.57
C SER A 96 -10.72 -12.02 -11.70
N THR A 97 -11.33 -11.67 -12.83
CA THR A 97 -11.41 -12.49 -14.04
C THR A 97 -10.03 -12.75 -14.67
N LEU A 98 -9.16 -11.72 -14.72
CA LEU A 98 -7.81 -11.84 -15.25
C LEU A 98 -6.93 -12.74 -14.37
N TRP A 99 -7.05 -12.65 -13.04
CA TRP A 99 -6.33 -13.54 -12.13
C TRP A 99 -6.65 -15.01 -12.35
N VAL A 100 -7.94 -15.33 -12.54
CA VAL A 100 -8.37 -16.70 -12.88
C VAL A 100 -7.85 -17.11 -14.24
N LEU A 101 -7.90 -16.23 -15.25
CA LEU A 101 -7.41 -16.53 -16.60
C LEU A 101 -5.91 -16.81 -16.61
N VAL A 102 -5.11 -16.03 -15.88
CA VAL A 102 -3.66 -16.25 -15.73
C VAL A 102 -3.41 -17.57 -15.01
N GLY A 103 -4.15 -17.87 -13.93
CA GLY A 103 -4.05 -19.15 -13.24
C GLY A 103 -4.33 -20.33 -14.18
N VAL A 104 -5.40 -20.27 -14.97
CA VAL A 104 -5.75 -21.32 -15.94
C VAL A 104 -4.69 -21.44 -17.04
N SER A 105 -4.17 -20.31 -17.56
CA SER A 105 -3.18 -20.33 -18.64
C SER A 105 -1.88 -21.01 -18.22
N VAL A 106 -1.43 -20.84 -16.96
CA VAL A 106 -0.27 -21.57 -16.40
C VAL A 106 -0.47 -23.09 -16.52
N HIS A 107 -1.63 -23.59 -16.11
CA HIS A 107 -1.92 -25.03 -16.13
C HIS A 107 -2.03 -25.57 -17.55
N VAL A 108 -2.64 -24.80 -18.46
CA VAL A 108 -2.74 -25.14 -19.89
C VAL A 108 -1.35 -25.25 -20.50
N VAL A 109 -0.48 -24.26 -20.27
CA VAL A 109 0.90 -24.27 -20.79
C VAL A 109 1.71 -25.41 -20.19
N ALA A 110 1.58 -25.69 -18.89
CA ALA A 110 2.22 -26.83 -18.25
C ALA A 110 1.79 -28.17 -18.87
N PHE A 111 0.49 -28.32 -19.15
CA PHE A 111 -0.04 -29.51 -19.82
C PHE A 111 0.52 -29.66 -21.24
N PHE A 112 0.56 -28.59 -22.03
CA PHE A 112 1.13 -28.63 -23.38
C PHE A 112 2.64 -28.87 -23.38
N LEU A 113 3.39 -28.31 -22.44
CA LEU A 113 4.81 -28.62 -22.26
C LEU A 113 5.01 -30.10 -21.96
N TYR A 114 4.20 -30.68 -21.06
CA TYR A 114 4.22 -32.12 -20.77
C TYR A 114 3.90 -32.97 -22.01
N LEU A 115 2.85 -32.63 -22.77
CA LEU A 115 2.48 -33.36 -23.99
C LEU A 115 3.56 -33.27 -25.06
N LEU A 116 4.07 -32.07 -25.35
CA LEU A 116 5.11 -31.86 -26.35
C LEU A 116 6.39 -32.61 -25.97
N ASP A 117 6.70 -32.67 -24.67
CA ASP A 117 7.85 -33.40 -24.18
C ASP A 117 7.67 -34.92 -24.28
N ARG A 118 6.45 -35.42 -24.01
CA ARG A 118 6.08 -36.84 -24.15
C ARG A 118 6.08 -37.30 -25.61
N TYR A 119 5.56 -36.47 -26.53
CA TYR A 119 5.41 -36.82 -27.94
C TYR A 119 6.62 -36.50 -28.81
N SER A 120 7.52 -35.63 -28.34
CA SER A 120 8.78 -35.25 -29.02
C SER A 120 9.51 -36.48 -29.58
N ALA A 121 9.42 -36.64 -30.91
CA ALA A 121 10.01 -37.74 -31.67
C ALA A 121 11.55 -37.76 -31.52
N ILE A 122 12.16 -36.61 -31.24
CA ILE A 122 13.61 -36.45 -31.03
C ILE A 122 14.07 -37.16 -29.76
N ARG A 123 13.25 -37.20 -28.70
CA ARG A 123 13.57 -37.95 -27.47
C ARG A 123 13.56 -39.47 -27.70
N ARG A 124 12.58 -39.97 -28.47
CA ARG A 124 12.53 -41.37 -28.92
C ARG A 124 13.73 -41.74 -29.78
N PHE A 125 14.13 -40.85 -30.70
CA PHE A 125 15.31 -41.05 -31.55
C PHE A 125 16.62 -41.03 -30.75
N HIS A 126 16.81 -40.08 -29.81
CA HIS A 126 17.99 -40.05 -28.94
C HIS A 126 18.05 -41.26 -27.99
N ARG A 127 16.91 -41.71 -27.43
CA ARG A 127 16.82 -42.92 -26.60
C ARG A 127 17.17 -44.17 -27.43
N ALA A 128 16.68 -44.29 -28.67
CA ALA A 128 17.01 -45.37 -29.59
C ALA A 128 18.50 -45.35 -30.03
N ARG A 129 19.06 -44.17 -30.31
CA ARG A 129 20.46 -43.99 -30.70
C ARG A 129 21.42 -44.28 -29.53
N ARG A 130 21.06 -43.92 -28.30
CA ARG A 130 21.82 -44.29 -27.09
C ARG A 130 21.70 -45.78 -26.75
N HIS A 131 20.53 -46.41 -26.90
CA HIS A 131 20.42 -47.87 -26.76
C HIS A 131 21.31 -48.61 -27.77
N LYS A 132 21.41 -48.11 -29.01
CA LYS A 132 22.32 -48.66 -30.02
C LYS A 132 23.81 -48.45 -29.68
N ALA A 133 24.18 -47.29 -29.14
CA ALA A 133 25.55 -47.03 -28.67
C ALA A 133 25.93 -47.80 -27.39
N SER A 134 24.99 -47.96 -26.45
CA SER A 134 25.17 -48.78 -25.25
C SER A 134 25.40 -50.25 -25.59
N ASN A 135 24.66 -50.79 -26.56
CA ASN A 135 24.84 -52.18 -26.99
C ASN A 135 26.21 -52.42 -27.65
N ILE A 136 26.75 -51.44 -28.39
CA ILE A 136 28.12 -51.51 -28.97
C ILE A 136 29.20 -51.48 -27.88
N ASN A 137 28.99 -50.71 -26.81
CA ASN A 137 29.95 -50.59 -25.71
C ASN A 137 29.90 -51.80 -24.76
N THR A 138 28.78 -52.53 -24.73
CA THR A 138 28.58 -53.72 -23.89
C THR A 138 29.21 -54.97 -24.50
N THR A 139 29.49 -54.98 -25.81
CA THR A 139 30.25 -56.07 -26.46
C THR A 139 31.77 -55.98 -26.26
N ILE A 140 32.31 -54.84 -25.81
CA ILE A 140 33.76 -54.64 -25.64
C ILE A 140 34.20 -54.88 -24.18
N ASN A 141 33.34 -54.64 -23.19
CA ASN A 141 33.68 -54.79 -21.77
C ASN A 141 32.83 -55.86 -21.10
N ASN A 142 33.03 -57.12 -21.52
CA ASN A 142 32.69 -58.27 -20.69
C ASN A 142 33.94 -58.66 -19.90
N GLU A 143 34.01 -58.14 -18.68
CA GLU A 143 34.58 -58.70 -17.45
C GLU A 143 35.01 -57.53 -16.54
N ASN A 144 34.49 -57.53 -15.32
CA ASN A 144 34.91 -56.70 -14.18
C ASN A 144 34.47 -55.23 -14.16
N SER A 145 33.16 -54.97 -14.01
CA SER A 145 32.71 -53.79 -13.23
C SER A 145 31.24 -53.87 -12.81
N SER A 146 30.89 -54.86 -12.01
CA SER A 146 29.64 -54.84 -11.24
C SER A 146 29.91 -54.14 -9.90
N ASN A 147 29.83 -52.80 -9.86
CA ASN A 147 29.33 -52.06 -8.68
C ASN A 147 29.31 -50.51 -8.74
N ASN A 148 29.59 -49.83 -9.86
CA ASN A 148 29.43 -48.37 -9.93
C ASN A 148 28.83 -47.86 -11.24
N ARG A 149 27.71 -48.43 -11.67
CA ARG A 149 26.78 -47.72 -12.55
C ARG A 149 25.67 -47.15 -11.68
N LYS A 150 25.90 -45.95 -11.12
CA LYS A 150 24.79 -45.03 -10.90
C LYS A 150 24.21 -44.81 -12.29
N GLU A 151 23.18 -45.56 -12.64
CA GLU A 151 22.28 -45.15 -13.71
C GLU A 151 21.83 -43.74 -13.31
N GLU A 152 22.40 -42.72 -13.95
CA GLU A 152 21.73 -41.43 -14.08
C GLU A 152 20.41 -41.76 -14.78
N LYS A 153 19.40 -42.10 -14.00
CA LYS A 153 18.02 -42.04 -14.46
C LYS A 153 17.85 -40.59 -14.87
N GLU A 154 17.93 -40.33 -16.16
CA GLU A 154 17.40 -39.10 -16.72
C GLU A 154 15.93 -39.08 -16.30
N GLU A 155 15.64 -38.37 -15.21
CA GLU A 155 14.30 -38.29 -14.65
C GLU A 155 13.39 -37.79 -15.76
N GLU A 156 12.36 -38.59 -16.07
CA GLU A 156 11.41 -38.23 -17.11
C GLU A 156 10.69 -36.97 -16.64
N PHE A 157 10.62 -35.95 -17.51
CA PHE A 157 9.92 -34.69 -17.21
C PHE A 157 8.48 -34.99 -16.80
N ASN A 158 8.23 -34.93 -15.50
CA ASN A 158 6.94 -35.26 -14.92
C ASN A 158 6.00 -34.06 -15.05
N LEU A 159 4.68 -34.32 -15.00
CA LEU A 159 3.66 -33.25 -15.02
C LEU A 159 3.90 -32.23 -13.91
N SER A 160 4.36 -32.69 -12.73
CA SER A 160 4.75 -31.84 -11.62
C SER A 160 5.95 -30.94 -11.95
N SER A 161 6.99 -31.48 -12.62
CA SER A 161 8.16 -30.70 -13.05
C SER A 161 7.76 -29.59 -14.03
N SER A 162 6.82 -29.87 -14.93
CA SER A 162 6.29 -28.87 -15.87
C SER A 162 5.47 -27.77 -15.19
N LEU A 163 4.71 -28.11 -14.15
CA LEU A 163 3.96 -27.14 -13.35
C LEU A 163 4.90 -26.25 -12.55
N TRP A 164 5.91 -26.82 -11.88
CA TRP A 164 6.92 -26.03 -11.18
C TRP A 164 7.70 -25.10 -12.11
N PHE A 165 8.07 -25.59 -13.30
CA PHE A 165 8.74 -24.77 -14.31
C PHE A 165 7.90 -23.57 -14.77
N THR A 166 6.60 -23.78 -15.07
CA THR A 166 5.72 -22.70 -15.54
C THR A 166 5.38 -21.68 -14.46
N TRP A 167 5.14 -22.11 -13.23
CA TRP A 167 4.97 -21.24 -12.06
C TRP A 167 6.26 -20.48 -11.72
N GLY A 168 7.42 -21.14 -11.82
CA GLY A 168 8.73 -20.52 -11.61
C GLY A 168 8.96 -19.34 -12.56
N ILE A 169 8.67 -19.53 -13.85
CA ILE A 169 8.78 -18.44 -14.85
C ILE A 169 7.80 -17.29 -14.55
N LEU A 170 6.55 -17.58 -14.21
CA LEU A 170 5.55 -16.54 -13.92
C LEU A 170 5.93 -15.68 -12.70
N LEU A 171 6.45 -16.33 -11.66
CA LEU A 171 6.82 -15.68 -10.41
C LEU A 171 8.26 -15.12 -10.42
N ASN A 172 8.94 -15.15 -11.57
CA ASN A 172 10.36 -14.80 -11.69
C ASN A 172 11.24 -15.53 -10.66
N SER A 173 10.89 -16.77 -10.34
CA SER A 173 11.56 -17.61 -9.35
C SER A 173 12.39 -18.68 -10.05
N GLY A 174 13.65 -18.84 -9.61
CA GLY A 174 14.59 -19.84 -10.14
C GLY A 174 14.33 -21.27 -9.70
N ILE A 175 13.12 -21.58 -9.19
CA ILE A 175 12.76 -22.89 -8.63
C ILE A 175 12.30 -23.79 -9.80
N GLY A 176 13.24 -24.53 -10.36
CA GLY A 176 12.98 -25.52 -11.41
C GLY A 176 14.23 -26.30 -11.72
N ASP A 177 14.40 -27.45 -11.07
CA ASP A 177 15.58 -28.31 -11.25
C ASP A 177 15.64 -28.95 -12.65
N GLU A 178 14.51 -28.94 -13.38
CA GLU A 178 14.37 -29.59 -14.68
C GLU A 178 13.98 -28.61 -15.78
N THR A 179 14.93 -28.31 -16.68
CA THR A 179 14.67 -27.49 -17.87
C THR A 179 14.27 -28.36 -19.06
N PRO A 180 13.34 -27.89 -19.92
CA PRO A 180 12.91 -28.65 -21.09
C PRO A 180 14.08 -28.87 -22.08
N LYS A 181 14.31 -30.15 -22.44
CA LYS A 181 15.42 -30.56 -23.31
C LYS A 181 15.07 -30.49 -24.81
N ALA A 182 13.80 -30.64 -25.19
CA ALA A 182 13.40 -30.65 -26.60
C ALA A 182 13.29 -29.23 -27.20
N PHE A 183 13.54 -29.11 -28.51
CA PHE A 183 13.50 -27.81 -29.20
C PHE A 183 12.10 -27.17 -29.18
N SER A 184 11.04 -27.95 -29.43
CA SER A 184 9.65 -27.47 -29.39
C SER A 184 9.25 -26.96 -28.00
N THR A 185 9.64 -27.65 -26.94
CA THR A 185 9.38 -27.24 -25.56
C THR A 185 10.18 -26.01 -25.15
N ARG A 186 11.39 -25.82 -25.69
CA ARG A 186 12.18 -24.59 -25.48
C ARG A 186 11.56 -23.39 -26.19
N ALA A 187 11.08 -23.57 -27.41
CA ALA A 187 10.37 -22.53 -28.14
C ALA A 187 9.09 -22.10 -27.39
N LEU A 188 8.28 -23.05 -26.93
CA LEU A 188 7.10 -22.77 -26.11
C LEU A 188 7.47 -22.09 -24.77
N GLY A 189 8.54 -22.54 -24.12
CA GLY A 189 9.06 -21.92 -22.90
C GLY A 189 9.54 -20.48 -23.09
N MET A 190 10.17 -20.16 -24.23
CA MET A 190 10.56 -18.78 -24.57
C MET A 190 9.36 -17.86 -24.77
N VAL A 191 8.32 -18.34 -25.47
CA VAL A 191 7.07 -17.58 -25.66
C VAL A 191 6.36 -17.38 -24.32
N TRP A 192 6.29 -18.41 -23.48
CA TRP A 192 5.73 -18.31 -22.14
C TRP A 192 6.49 -17.31 -21.26
N ALA A 193 7.82 -17.30 -21.31
CA ALA A 193 8.63 -16.33 -20.58
C ALA A 193 8.36 -14.90 -21.04
N GLY A 194 8.20 -14.66 -22.36
CA GLY A 194 7.79 -13.36 -22.89
C GLY A 194 6.41 -12.93 -22.37
N PHE A 195 5.43 -13.83 -22.38
CA PHE A 195 4.09 -13.56 -21.85
C PHE A 195 4.13 -13.24 -20.33
N ALA A 196 4.85 -14.04 -19.55
CA ALA A 196 5.01 -13.83 -18.11
C ALA A 196 5.63 -12.46 -17.79
N MET A 197 6.68 -12.06 -18.52
CA MET A 197 7.30 -10.74 -18.38
C MET A 197 6.31 -9.60 -18.68
N ILE A 198 5.47 -9.74 -19.71
CA ILE A 198 4.44 -8.74 -20.05
C ILE A 198 3.40 -8.62 -18.93
N ILE A 199 2.93 -9.74 -18.37
CA ILE A 199 1.96 -9.73 -17.26
C ILE A 199 2.54 -9.05 -16.03
N VAL A 200 3.76 -9.41 -15.62
CA VAL A 200 4.43 -8.81 -14.45
C VAL A 200 4.67 -7.31 -14.68
N ALA A 201 5.17 -6.92 -15.86
CA ALA A 201 5.37 -5.51 -16.20
C ALA A 201 4.06 -4.72 -16.16
N SER A 202 2.98 -5.27 -16.72
CA SER A 202 1.65 -4.64 -16.71
C SER A 202 1.08 -4.48 -15.30
N TYR A 203 1.29 -5.48 -14.44
CA TYR A 203 0.91 -5.40 -13.02
C TYR A 203 1.66 -4.25 -12.33
N THR A 204 2.98 -4.17 -12.50
CA THR A 204 3.79 -3.11 -11.89
C THR A 204 3.44 -1.72 -12.42
N ALA A 205 3.13 -1.60 -13.73
CA ALA A 205 2.72 -0.35 -14.34
C ALA A 205 1.35 0.12 -13.83
N ASN A 206 0.37 -0.79 -13.72
CA ASN A 206 -0.96 -0.41 -13.23
C ASN A 206 -0.96 -0.11 -11.73
N LEU A 207 -0.15 -0.85 -10.94
CA LEU A 207 0.08 -0.52 -9.53
C LEU A 207 0.67 0.89 -9.38
N ALA A 208 1.69 1.24 -10.18
CA ALA A 208 2.28 2.57 -10.17
C ALA A 208 1.27 3.66 -10.58
N ALA A 209 0.47 3.42 -11.62
CA ALA A 209 -0.58 4.34 -12.04
C ALA A 209 -1.62 4.56 -10.94
N PHE A 210 -2.02 3.50 -10.24
CA PHE A 210 -2.96 3.59 -9.12
C PHE A 210 -2.42 4.46 -7.98
N LEU A 211 -1.14 4.30 -7.63
CA LEU A 211 -0.51 5.13 -6.58
C LEU A 211 -0.41 6.61 -6.95
N VAL A 212 -0.40 6.95 -8.24
CA VAL A 212 -0.39 8.36 -8.70
C VAL A 212 -1.81 8.93 -8.77
N LEU A 213 -2.81 8.09 -9.06
CA LEU A 213 -4.20 8.49 -9.29
C LEU A 213 -5.07 8.49 -8.04
N ASP A 214 -4.67 7.83 -6.95
CA ASP A 214 -5.39 7.85 -5.67
C ASP A 214 -5.16 9.18 -4.93
N ARG A 215 -5.43 10.29 -5.61
CA ARG A 215 -5.61 11.58 -4.96
C ARG A 215 -6.97 11.51 -4.26
N PRO A 216 -7.06 11.78 -2.95
CA PRO A 216 -8.35 11.85 -2.26
C PRO A 216 -9.27 12.77 -3.07
N GLU A 217 -10.55 12.36 -3.21
CA GLU A 217 -11.58 13.13 -3.93
C GLU A 217 -11.35 14.62 -3.72
N ALA A 218 -11.16 15.34 -4.82
CA ALA A 218 -10.75 16.73 -4.82
C ALA A 218 -11.59 17.51 -3.80
N SER A 219 -10.90 18.22 -2.91
CA SER A 219 -11.47 19.38 -2.23
C SER A 219 -12.31 20.16 -3.24
N ILE A 220 -13.53 20.53 -2.86
CA ILE A 220 -14.50 21.31 -3.64
C ILE A 220 -13.80 22.29 -4.60
N SER A 221 -14.18 22.37 -5.87
CA SER A 221 -13.43 23.23 -6.81
C SER A 221 -13.53 24.73 -6.46
N GLY A 222 -14.63 25.12 -5.79
CA GLY A 222 -14.89 26.47 -5.32
C GLY A 222 -16.38 26.76 -5.31
N ILE A 223 -16.76 28.00 -5.63
CA ILE A 223 -18.16 28.45 -5.64
C ILE A 223 -18.99 27.81 -6.76
N ASP A 224 -18.35 27.43 -7.87
CA ASP A 224 -18.99 26.81 -9.03
C ASP A 224 -19.07 25.28 -8.94
N ASP A 225 -18.70 24.70 -7.80
CA ASP A 225 -18.79 23.27 -7.59
C ASP A 225 -20.26 22.80 -7.67
N PRO A 226 -20.56 21.71 -8.41
CA PRO A 226 -21.91 21.18 -8.51
C PRO A 226 -22.55 20.85 -7.15
N ARG A 227 -21.75 20.48 -6.14
CA ARG A 227 -22.20 20.16 -4.78
C ARG A 227 -22.68 21.40 -4.03
N LEU A 228 -22.17 22.60 -4.36
CA LEU A 228 -22.67 23.87 -3.80
C LEU A 228 -23.82 24.44 -4.63
N ARG A 229 -23.70 24.46 -5.96
CA ARG A 229 -24.72 25.02 -6.86
C ARG A 229 -26.03 24.23 -6.81
N ASN A 230 -25.96 22.92 -6.66
CA ASN A 230 -27.12 22.04 -6.48
C ASN A 230 -26.98 21.22 -5.18
N PRO A 231 -27.37 21.80 -4.04
CA PRO A 231 -27.13 21.19 -2.73
C PRO A 231 -27.88 19.87 -2.57
N GLN A 232 -27.12 18.78 -2.45
CA GLN A 232 -27.67 17.50 -2.01
C GLN A 232 -27.93 17.53 -0.50
N LYS A 233 -28.89 16.73 -0.01
CA LYS A 233 -29.24 16.68 1.42
C LYS A 233 -28.04 16.32 2.32
N ASP A 234 -27.08 15.57 1.77
CA ASP A 234 -25.88 15.09 2.48
C ASP A 234 -24.77 16.14 2.58
N PHE A 235 -24.82 17.21 1.78
CA PHE A 235 -23.81 18.25 1.76
C PHE A 235 -24.33 19.53 2.43
N THR A 236 -23.98 19.71 3.70
CA THR A 236 -24.41 20.85 4.52
C THR A 236 -23.38 21.97 4.53
N PHE A 237 -23.81 23.19 4.25
CA PHE A 237 -22.97 24.39 4.36
C PHE A 237 -23.74 25.56 4.95
N ALA A 238 -23.00 26.50 5.52
CA ALA A 238 -23.54 27.64 6.25
C ALA A 238 -22.55 28.82 6.27
N THR A 239 -23.07 30.00 6.57
CA THR A 239 -22.29 31.20 6.92
C THR A 239 -22.82 31.81 8.22
N VAL A 240 -22.29 32.96 8.63
CA VAL A 240 -22.76 33.68 9.83
C VAL A 240 -23.92 34.61 9.49
N ARG A 241 -25.01 34.56 10.27
CA ARG A 241 -26.20 35.40 10.08
C ARG A 241 -25.89 36.90 10.21
N GLY A 242 -26.51 37.72 9.37
CA GLY A 242 -26.38 39.18 9.44
C GLY A 242 -24.97 39.69 9.17
N SER A 243 -24.15 38.89 8.49
CA SER A 243 -22.79 39.23 8.11
C SER A 243 -22.71 39.84 6.71
N SER A 244 -21.54 40.39 6.36
CA SER A 244 -21.24 40.82 4.99
C SER A 244 -21.31 39.68 3.98
N VAL A 245 -20.97 38.45 4.40
CA VAL A 245 -21.04 37.25 3.56
C VAL A 245 -22.49 36.84 3.32
N ASP A 246 -23.33 36.86 4.36
CA ASP A 246 -24.77 36.61 4.27
C ASP A 246 -25.45 37.61 3.32
N MET A 247 -25.14 38.90 3.49
CA MET A 247 -25.61 39.97 2.58
C MET A 247 -25.11 39.79 1.15
N TYR A 248 -23.86 39.35 0.96
CA TYR A 248 -23.31 39.09 -0.37
C TYR A 248 -24.14 38.06 -1.14
N PHE A 249 -24.41 36.91 -0.53
CA PHE A 249 -25.25 35.88 -1.15
C PHE A 249 -26.70 36.33 -1.35
N LYS A 250 -27.24 37.13 -0.44
CA LYS A 250 -28.61 37.70 -0.56
C LYS A 250 -28.73 38.65 -1.76
N SER A 251 -27.68 39.42 -2.04
CA SER A 251 -27.68 40.41 -3.13
C SER A 251 -27.44 39.81 -4.52
N GLN A 252 -26.85 38.61 -4.59
CA GLN A 252 -26.51 37.96 -5.86
C GLN A 252 -27.59 36.98 -6.32
N VAL A 253 -28.29 37.34 -7.40
CA VAL A 253 -29.37 36.54 -7.98
C VAL A 253 -28.88 35.16 -8.45
N GLU A 254 -27.65 35.06 -8.96
CA GLU A 254 -27.08 33.79 -9.43
C GLU A 254 -26.81 32.78 -8.31
N LEU A 255 -26.68 33.25 -7.06
CA LEU A 255 -26.38 32.44 -5.89
C LEU A 255 -27.59 32.28 -4.96
N ASP A 256 -28.79 32.67 -5.39
CA ASP A 256 -30.03 32.58 -4.60
C ASP A 256 -30.32 31.13 -4.12
N THR A 257 -30.05 30.12 -4.96
CA THR A 257 -30.18 28.70 -4.57
C THR A 257 -29.29 28.33 -3.39
N ILE A 258 -28.06 28.86 -3.36
CA ILE A 258 -27.11 28.68 -2.26
C ILE A 258 -27.63 29.41 -1.02
N TYR A 259 -28.08 30.67 -1.19
CA TYR A 259 -28.64 31.51 -0.12
C TYR A 259 -29.81 30.82 0.61
N ARG A 260 -30.81 30.33 -0.13
CA ARG A 260 -31.98 29.64 0.44
C ARG A 260 -31.61 28.37 1.22
N THR A 261 -30.55 27.68 0.80
CA THR A 261 -30.10 26.46 1.46
C THR A 261 -29.36 26.76 2.76
N MET A 262 -28.60 27.86 2.80
CA MET A 262 -27.85 28.25 3.99
C MET A 262 -28.71 29.00 5.02
N GLU A 263 -29.77 29.70 4.61
CA GLU A 263 -30.61 30.53 5.50
C GLU A 263 -31.12 29.75 6.73
N GLY A 264 -31.53 28.49 6.56
CA GLY A 264 -31.99 27.63 7.66
C GLY A 264 -30.88 27.02 8.53
N ARG A 265 -29.61 27.14 8.16
CA ARG A 265 -28.45 26.50 8.81
C ARG A 265 -27.35 27.48 9.19
N ASN A 266 -27.51 28.77 8.90
CA ASN A 266 -26.55 29.81 9.27
C ASN A 266 -26.32 29.81 10.78
N VAL A 267 -25.10 30.12 11.19
CA VAL A 267 -24.65 30.18 12.59
C VAL A 267 -24.60 31.62 13.08
N ASP A 268 -24.56 31.84 14.39
CA ASP A 268 -24.52 33.22 14.93
C ASP A 268 -23.09 33.74 15.12
N THR A 269 -22.11 32.83 15.31
CA THR A 269 -20.69 33.19 15.50
C THR A 269 -19.78 32.43 14.54
N VAL A 270 -18.61 33.02 14.27
CA VAL A 270 -17.61 32.41 13.38
C VAL A 270 -17.03 31.16 14.01
N GLU A 271 -16.80 31.21 15.32
CA GLU A 271 -16.24 30.13 16.14
C GLU A 271 -17.14 28.89 16.11
N GLU A 272 -18.45 29.08 16.22
CA GLU A 272 -19.44 28.00 16.09
C GLU A 272 -19.40 27.36 14.70
N GLY A 273 -19.27 28.16 13.64
CA GLY A 273 -19.14 27.67 12.27
C GLY A 273 -17.90 26.80 12.06
N ILE A 274 -16.75 27.27 12.56
CA ILE A 274 -15.49 26.51 12.50
C ILE A 274 -15.61 25.20 13.29
N GLN A 275 -16.16 25.25 14.51
CA GLN A 275 -16.35 24.06 15.34
C GLN A 275 -17.33 23.05 14.72
N SER A 276 -18.36 23.54 14.02
CA SER A 276 -19.32 22.69 13.29
C SER A 276 -18.66 21.95 12.12
N VAL A 277 -17.68 22.56 11.44
CA VAL A 277 -16.86 21.88 10.43
C VAL A 277 -15.93 20.84 11.06
N LYS A 278 -15.27 21.20 12.17
CA LYS A 278 -14.38 20.28 12.90
C LYS A 278 -15.12 19.02 13.40
N SER A 279 -16.31 19.19 13.96
CA SER A 279 -17.17 18.11 14.44
C SER A 279 -17.84 17.31 13.31
N GLY A 280 -17.84 17.84 12.09
CA GLY A 280 -18.45 17.19 10.91
C GLY A 280 -19.97 17.37 10.80
N ALA A 281 -20.57 18.19 11.67
CA ALA A 281 -21.98 18.61 11.57
C ALA A 281 -22.22 19.46 10.31
N LEU A 282 -21.21 20.26 9.94
CA LEU A 282 -21.17 21.04 8.71
C LEU A 282 -20.08 20.48 7.79
N LYS A 283 -20.39 20.33 6.50
CA LYS A 283 -19.39 19.89 5.51
C LYS A 283 -18.51 21.04 5.02
N ALA A 284 -19.07 22.23 4.90
CA ALA A 284 -18.36 23.42 4.45
C ALA A 284 -18.84 24.68 5.16
N PHE A 285 -17.91 25.54 5.58
CA PHE A 285 -18.21 26.84 6.17
C PHE A 285 -17.69 27.96 5.27
N ILE A 286 -18.55 28.90 4.90
CA ILE A 286 -18.22 29.96 3.95
C ILE A 286 -18.00 31.27 4.71
N TRP A 287 -16.79 31.82 4.63
CA TRP A 287 -16.40 33.01 5.38
C TRP A 287 -15.23 33.78 4.76
N ASP A 288 -14.82 34.86 5.41
CA ASP A 288 -13.67 35.69 5.03
C ASP A 288 -12.35 34.90 5.02
N SER A 289 -11.62 34.98 3.91
CA SER A 289 -10.40 34.21 3.67
C SER A 289 -9.29 34.52 4.67
N ALA A 290 -9.17 35.75 5.14
CA ALA A 290 -8.18 36.12 6.14
C ALA A 290 -8.36 35.32 7.45
N ARG A 291 -9.61 35.12 7.91
CA ARG A 291 -9.89 34.35 9.12
C ARG A 291 -9.77 32.84 8.88
N LEU A 292 -10.27 32.34 7.75
CA LEU A 292 -10.23 30.91 7.46
C LEU A 292 -8.80 30.41 7.18
N ASN A 293 -7.96 31.21 6.52
CA ASN A 293 -6.55 30.88 6.32
C ASN A 293 -5.77 30.85 7.64
N TYR A 294 -6.13 31.70 8.60
CA TYR A 294 -5.57 31.66 9.96
C TYR A 294 -5.95 30.36 10.69
N GLU A 295 -7.19 29.89 10.56
CA GLU A 295 -7.59 28.61 11.17
C GLU A 295 -6.93 27.42 10.49
N ALA A 296 -6.86 27.42 9.16
CA ALA A 296 -6.22 26.34 8.39
C ALA A 296 -4.69 26.29 8.57
N SER A 297 -4.03 27.41 8.89
CA SER A 297 -2.59 27.42 9.19
C SER A 297 -2.27 26.86 10.58
N ARG A 298 -3.24 26.82 11.49
CA ARG A 298 -3.09 26.27 12.85
C ARG A 298 -3.55 24.82 12.91
N ASP A 299 -4.72 24.52 12.35
CA ASP A 299 -5.31 23.18 12.37
C ASP A 299 -5.18 22.50 11.00
N CYS A 300 -4.25 21.56 10.88
CA CYS A 300 -4.02 20.84 9.61
C CYS A 300 -5.20 19.95 9.17
N ASP A 301 -6.14 19.66 10.08
CA ASP A 301 -7.40 18.96 9.78
C ASP A 301 -8.39 19.83 9.00
N LEU A 302 -8.12 21.13 8.90
CA LEU A 302 -8.90 22.08 8.13
C LEU A 302 -8.13 22.51 6.89
N VAL A 303 -8.86 22.79 5.82
CA VAL A 303 -8.28 23.30 4.58
C VAL A 303 -9.23 24.30 3.95
N THR A 304 -8.70 25.42 3.46
CA THR A 304 -9.45 26.35 2.63
C THR A 304 -9.44 25.88 1.19
N THR A 305 -10.52 26.11 0.47
CA THR A 305 -10.77 25.40 -0.77
C THR A 305 -11.39 26.31 -1.83
N GLY A 306 -10.93 26.12 -3.07
CA GLY A 306 -11.29 26.92 -4.23
C GLY A 306 -10.66 28.30 -4.28
N ASP A 307 -10.88 29.00 -5.39
CA ASP A 307 -10.44 30.37 -5.56
C ASP A 307 -11.25 31.34 -4.68
N VAL A 308 -10.59 32.37 -4.18
CA VAL A 308 -11.24 33.43 -3.41
C VAL A 308 -12.17 34.23 -4.32
N PHE A 309 -13.47 34.23 -4.00
CA PHE A 309 -14.51 34.99 -4.71
C PHE A 309 -14.99 36.16 -3.85
N GLY A 310 -15.88 37.01 -4.40
CA GLY A 310 -16.40 38.16 -3.64
C GLY A 310 -15.31 39.04 -3.05
N ARG A 311 -14.32 39.44 -3.87
CA ARG A 311 -13.16 40.20 -3.41
C ARG A 311 -13.59 41.50 -2.75
N VAL A 312 -13.18 41.68 -1.50
CA VAL A 312 -13.50 42.82 -0.64
C VAL A 312 -12.25 43.21 0.15
N GLY A 313 -12.35 44.31 0.90
CA GLY A 313 -11.26 44.76 1.76
C GLY A 313 -11.76 45.09 3.16
N TYR A 314 -10.90 44.88 4.15
CA TYR A 314 -11.10 45.49 5.47
C TYR A 314 -10.56 46.91 5.45
N GLY A 315 -11.35 47.83 5.97
CA GLY A 315 -10.98 49.24 6.09
C GLY A 315 -11.27 49.75 7.50
N LEU A 316 -10.54 50.80 7.88
CA LEU A 316 -10.92 51.59 9.04
C LEU A 316 -12.15 52.40 8.66
N ALA A 317 -13.09 52.55 9.59
CA ALA A 317 -14.36 53.19 9.31
C ALA A 317 -14.65 54.33 10.28
N MET A 318 -15.21 55.40 9.73
CA MET A 318 -15.51 56.63 10.45
C MET A 318 -16.86 57.17 10.00
N LYS A 319 -17.41 58.12 10.77
CA LYS A 319 -18.58 58.90 10.33
C LYS A 319 -18.23 59.71 9.07
N LYS A 320 -19.19 59.80 8.15
CA LYS A 320 -19.02 60.51 6.88
C LYS A 320 -18.67 61.99 7.09
N GLY A 321 -17.69 62.48 6.32
CA GLY A 321 -17.21 63.87 6.40
C GLY A 321 -16.14 64.10 7.46
N ASN A 322 -15.53 63.04 7.99
CA ASN A 322 -14.46 63.16 8.96
C ASN A 322 -13.14 63.64 8.30
N PRO A 323 -12.49 64.73 8.77
CA PRO A 323 -11.26 65.26 8.16
C PRO A 323 -10.07 64.29 8.15
N TRP A 324 -10.01 63.36 9.10
CA TRP A 324 -8.86 62.45 9.29
C TRP A 324 -8.78 61.33 8.24
N ILE A 325 -9.83 61.14 7.43
CA ILE A 325 -9.94 60.03 6.50
C ILE A 325 -8.80 60.01 5.45
N TYR A 326 -8.37 61.19 5.00
CA TYR A 326 -7.31 61.34 4.02
C TYR A 326 -5.95 60.97 4.61
N GLU A 327 -5.61 61.53 5.78
CA GLU A 327 -4.35 61.26 6.47
C GLU A 327 -4.23 59.78 6.86
N LEU A 328 -5.30 59.18 7.38
CA LEU A 328 -5.32 57.75 7.72
C LEU A 328 -5.18 56.87 6.46
N SER A 329 -5.83 57.24 5.36
CA SER A 329 -5.70 56.52 4.09
C SER A 329 -4.27 56.57 3.55
N GLN A 330 -3.61 57.72 3.62
CA GLN A 330 -2.20 57.86 3.24
C GLN A 330 -1.28 57.03 4.13
N ALA A 331 -1.53 56.99 5.45
CA ALA A 331 -0.78 56.17 6.38
C ALA A 331 -0.90 54.67 6.03
N VAL A 332 -2.12 54.18 5.76
CA VAL A 332 -2.37 52.79 5.33
C VAL A 332 -1.64 52.45 4.03
N LEU A 333 -1.66 53.36 3.04
CA LEU A 333 -0.91 53.16 1.80
C LEU A 333 0.60 53.09 2.04
N SER A 334 1.15 53.97 2.89
CA SER A 334 2.58 53.94 3.26
C SER A 334 2.99 52.63 3.93
N PHE A 335 2.08 51.96 4.65
CA PHE A 335 2.35 50.65 5.25
C PHE A 335 2.35 49.53 4.21
N HIS A 336 1.55 49.65 3.15
CA HIS A 336 1.60 48.70 2.02
C HIS A 336 2.88 48.88 1.21
N GLU A 337 3.25 50.13 0.87
CA GLU A 337 4.44 50.44 0.07
C GLU A 337 5.74 49.97 0.74
N ARG A 338 5.82 50.08 2.08
CA ARG A 338 6.96 49.60 2.87
C ARG A 338 6.95 48.09 3.11
N GLY A 339 5.90 47.37 2.72
CA GLY A 339 5.74 45.95 3.01
C GLY A 339 5.48 45.63 4.48
N PHE A 340 5.12 46.62 5.31
CA PHE A 340 4.84 46.41 6.74
C PHE A 340 3.60 45.53 6.94
N MET A 341 2.58 45.67 6.09
CA MET A 341 1.38 44.82 6.15
C MET A 341 1.70 43.34 5.87
N GLU A 342 2.61 43.05 4.93
CA GLU A 342 3.06 41.69 4.61
C GLU A 342 3.82 41.05 5.79
N GLN A 343 4.62 41.85 6.50
CA GLN A 343 5.32 41.40 7.70
C GLN A 343 4.32 41.01 8.81
N LEU A 344 3.27 41.80 9.01
CA LEU A 344 2.20 41.49 9.95
C LEU A 344 1.44 40.23 9.54
N ASP A 345 1.11 40.08 8.26
CA ASP A 345 0.44 38.87 7.75
C ASP A 345 1.28 37.62 7.98
N THR A 346 2.57 37.67 7.66
CA THR A 346 3.49 36.56 7.92
C THR A 346 3.55 36.25 9.41
N GLN A 347 3.73 37.27 10.26
CA GLN A 347 3.88 37.10 11.70
C GLN A 347 2.63 36.55 12.40
N TRP A 348 1.44 37.02 12.02
CA TRP A 348 0.19 36.71 12.73
C TRP A 348 -0.67 35.63 12.06
N ILE A 349 -0.55 35.43 10.75
CA ILE A 349 -1.36 34.44 10.00
C ILE A 349 -0.58 33.16 9.71
N PHE A 350 0.65 33.28 9.20
CA PHE A 350 1.39 32.14 8.66
C PHE A 350 2.51 31.59 9.56
N ASN A 351 3.01 32.37 10.52
CA ASN A 351 4.14 32.02 11.38
C ASN A 351 3.76 31.26 12.67
N SER A 352 2.65 30.52 12.66
CA SER A 352 2.44 29.50 13.69
C SER A 352 3.46 28.38 13.44
N GLY A 353 4.21 27.94 14.46
CA GLY A 353 5.12 26.79 14.33
C GLY A 353 4.42 25.48 13.90
N GLU A 354 3.09 25.49 13.81
CA GLU A 354 2.24 24.43 13.28
C GLU A 354 2.01 24.53 11.76
N SER A 355 2.06 25.71 11.16
CA SER A 355 1.93 25.92 9.71
C SER A 355 3.00 25.15 8.92
N GLU A 356 4.25 25.13 9.42
CA GLU A 356 5.33 24.33 8.83
C GLU A 356 5.05 22.81 8.91
N LYS A 357 4.33 22.35 9.93
CA LYS A 357 3.93 20.93 10.06
C LYS A 357 2.83 20.58 9.07
N CYS A 358 1.90 21.49 8.81
CA CYS A 358 0.86 21.28 7.80
C CYS A 358 1.47 21.20 6.38
N ALA A 359 2.42 22.09 6.04
CA ALA A 359 3.10 22.06 4.74
C ALA A 359 3.93 20.77 4.49
N LYS A 360 4.54 20.20 5.54
CA LYS A 360 5.24 18.90 5.46
C LYS A 360 4.28 17.73 5.24
N THR A 361 3.05 17.86 5.71
CA THR A 361 2.01 16.83 5.54
C THR A 361 1.50 16.78 4.09
N GLU A 362 1.45 17.93 3.39
CA GLU A 362 1.01 17.98 1.99
C GLU A 362 2.09 17.56 0.98
N SER A 363 3.36 17.75 1.33
CA SER A 363 4.51 17.42 0.46
C SER A 363 5.01 15.99 0.61
N SER A 364 4.50 15.23 1.59
CA SER A 364 4.82 13.82 1.71
C SER A 364 4.05 13.05 0.62
N PRO A 365 4.71 12.49 -0.40
CA PRO A 365 4.03 11.65 -1.38
C PRO A 365 3.31 10.52 -0.64
N ALA A 366 2.15 10.08 -1.13
CA ALA A 366 1.42 8.96 -0.57
C ALA A 366 2.37 7.75 -0.45
N THR A 367 2.96 7.57 0.73
CA THR A 367 3.89 6.49 0.99
C THR A 367 3.08 5.22 1.05
N LEU A 368 3.60 4.14 0.46
CA LEU A 368 3.04 2.82 0.62
C LEU A 368 3.06 2.45 2.11
N GLU A 369 1.96 2.71 2.82
CA GLU A 369 1.83 2.37 4.22
C GLU A 369 1.76 0.84 4.39
N LEU A 370 2.20 0.35 5.55
CA LEU A 370 2.11 -1.06 5.92
C LEU A 370 0.67 -1.60 5.80
N THR A 371 -0.32 -0.73 5.98
CA THR A 371 -1.75 -1.02 5.86
C THR A 371 -2.14 -1.43 4.44
N ASN A 372 -1.58 -0.81 3.41
CA ASN A 372 -1.87 -1.12 2.00
C ASN A 372 -1.22 -2.44 1.55
N MET A 373 -0.15 -2.88 2.23
CA MET A 373 0.57 -4.13 1.94
C MET A 373 0.27 -5.25 2.96
N ALA A 374 -0.59 -5.00 3.96
CA ALA A 374 -0.92 -5.95 5.01
C ALA A 374 -1.49 -7.26 4.45
N GLY A 375 -2.30 -7.19 3.38
CA GLY A 375 -2.84 -8.37 2.70
C GLY A 375 -1.77 -9.33 2.18
N VAL A 376 -0.65 -8.80 1.67
CA VAL A 376 0.47 -9.60 1.17
C VAL A 376 1.14 -10.38 2.30
N PHE A 377 1.37 -9.74 3.45
CA PHE A 377 1.93 -10.41 4.62
C PHE A 377 1.00 -11.49 5.19
N ILE A 378 -0.31 -11.23 5.23
CA ILE A 378 -1.30 -12.23 5.65
C ILE A 378 -1.30 -13.43 4.69
N MET A 379 -1.18 -13.21 3.39
CA MET A 379 -1.08 -14.30 2.40
C MET A 379 0.13 -15.19 2.65
N VAL A 380 1.29 -14.61 2.97
CA VAL A 380 2.50 -15.37 3.33
C VAL A 380 2.29 -16.17 4.61
N ALA A 381 1.69 -15.58 5.64
CA ALA A 381 1.39 -16.27 6.90
C ALA A 381 0.46 -17.48 6.69
N VAL A 382 -0.61 -17.30 5.89
CA VAL A 382 -1.52 -18.40 5.49
C VAL A 382 -0.76 -19.48 4.72
N GLY A 383 0.15 -19.09 3.82
CA GLY A 383 1.01 -20.03 3.08
C GLY A 383 1.90 -20.88 3.98
N ILE A 384 2.50 -20.28 5.02
CA ILE A 384 3.32 -21.01 6.00
C ILE A 384 2.47 -22.02 6.77
N VAL A 385 1.28 -21.62 7.25
CA VAL A 385 0.37 -22.51 7.97
C VAL A 385 -0.10 -23.66 7.08
N ALA A 386 -0.49 -23.38 5.84
CA ALA A 386 -0.87 -24.41 4.87
C ALA A 386 0.30 -25.37 4.57
N GLY A 387 1.53 -24.85 4.45
CA GLY A 387 2.74 -25.65 4.28
C GLY A 387 2.99 -26.60 5.45
N LEU A 388 2.81 -26.14 6.69
CA LEU A 388 2.92 -26.99 7.88
C LEU A 388 1.86 -28.11 7.87
N VAL A 389 0.62 -27.80 7.48
CA VAL A 389 -0.45 -28.82 7.35
C VAL A 389 -0.10 -29.84 6.27
N LEU A 390 0.38 -29.40 5.11
CA LEU A 390 0.81 -30.31 4.02
C LEU A 390 1.98 -31.20 4.45
N LEU A 391 2.93 -30.66 5.21
CA LEU A 391 4.04 -31.44 5.79
C LEU A 391 3.50 -32.54 6.73
N LEU A 392 2.55 -32.22 7.61
CA LEU A 392 1.92 -33.20 8.49
C LEU A 392 1.18 -34.29 7.70
N VAL A 393 0.47 -33.91 6.63
CA VAL A 393 -0.20 -34.84 5.73
C VAL A 393 0.80 -35.75 5.02
N GLU A 394 1.94 -35.22 4.56
CA GLU A 394 3.00 -36.00 3.91
C GLU A 394 3.63 -37.02 4.88
N ILE A 395 3.91 -36.60 6.13
CA ILE A 395 4.41 -37.50 7.17
C ILE A 395 3.39 -38.61 7.47
N ALA A 396 2.10 -38.28 7.57
CA ALA A 396 1.05 -39.27 7.77
C ALA A 396 0.93 -40.25 6.59
N CYS A 397 0.94 -39.73 5.36
CA CYS A 397 0.85 -40.52 4.13
C CYS A 397 2.06 -41.43 3.94
N SER A 398 3.27 -40.91 4.17
CA SER A 398 4.52 -41.68 4.08
C SER A 398 4.59 -42.77 5.14
N ARG A 399 4.15 -42.50 6.37
CA ARG A 399 4.02 -43.51 7.44
C ARG A 399 3.03 -44.61 7.04
N HIS A 400 1.87 -44.26 6.50
CA HIS A 400 0.86 -45.23 6.09
C HIS A 400 1.30 -46.06 4.86
N LYS A 401 1.92 -45.42 3.85
CA LYS A 401 2.52 -46.12 2.69
C LYS A 401 3.68 -47.03 3.13
N GLY A 402 4.49 -46.60 4.10
CA GLY A 402 5.58 -47.40 4.66
C GLY A 402 5.08 -48.65 5.39
N ILE A 403 3.97 -48.56 6.13
CA ILE A 403 3.33 -49.72 6.77
C ILE A 403 2.81 -50.70 5.70
N ARG A 404 2.11 -50.21 4.66
CA ARG A 404 1.62 -51.06 3.56
C ARG A 404 2.75 -51.72 2.75
N ALA A 405 3.85 -51.00 2.51
CA ALA A 405 5.02 -51.55 1.82
C ALA A 405 5.71 -52.67 2.63
N ARG A 406 5.79 -52.52 3.96
CA ARG A 406 6.29 -53.57 4.87
C ARG A 406 5.38 -54.80 4.89
N GLN A 407 4.06 -54.62 4.81
CA GLN A 407 3.10 -55.74 4.72
C GLN A 407 3.25 -56.51 3.40
N MET A 408 3.37 -55.82 2.26
CA MET A 408 3.55 -56.46 0.95
C MET A 408 4.89 -57.21 0.83
N THR A 409 5.98 -56.66 1.37
CA THR A 409 7.30 -57.32 1.35
C THR A 409 7.35 -58.56 2.25
N CYS A 410 6.65 -58.54 3.40
CA CYS A 410 6.49 -59.72 4.25
C CYS A 410 5.70 -60.83 3.54
N ALA A 411 4.56 -60.50 2.93
CA ALA A 411 3.75 -61.46 2.16
C ALA A 411 4.54 -62.07 0.98
N GLN A 412 5.33 -61.27 0.27
CA GLN A 412 6.19 -61.76 -0.81
C GLN A 412 7.27 -62.71 -0.30
N ARG A 413 7.92 -62.43 0.83
CA ARG A 413 8.93 -63.31 1.43
C ARG A 413 8.32 -64.64 1.88
N VAL A 414 7.17 -64.62 2.53
CA VAL A 414 6.45 -65.83 2.95
C VAL A 414 6.04 -66.68 1.74
N SER A 415 5.55 -66.07 0.66
CA SER A 415 5.20 -66.79 -0.57
C SER A 415 6.39 -67.50 -1.23
N LYS A 416 7.58 -66.87 -1.20
CA LYS A 416 8.82 -67.44 -1.74
C LYS A 416 9.30 -68.62 -0.89
N THR A 417 9.26 -68.49 0.44
CA THR A 417 9.63 -69.58 1.36
C THR A 417 8.66 -70.76 1.30
N TRP A 418 7.37 -70.50 1.06
CA TRP A 418 6.39 -71.56 0.83
C TRP A 418 6.65 -72.30 -0.48
N ARG A 419 6.91 -71.59 -1.59
CA ARG A 419 7.28 -72.22 -2.88
C ARG A 419 8.50 -73.12 -2.76
N THR A 420 9.56 -72.67 -2.08
CA THR A 420 10.78 -73.49 -1.91
C THR A 420 10.58 -74.71 -1.00
N LYS A 421 9.73 -74.61 0.04
CA LYS A 421 9.35 -75.78 0.87
C LYS A 421 8.49 -76.78 0.11
N VAL A 422 7.56 -76.32 -0.73
CA VAL A 422 6.72 -77.19 -1.59
C VAL A 422 7.58 -77.90 -2.65
N GLU A 423 8.55 -77.22 -3.27
CA GLU A 423 9.51 -77.84 -4.18
C GLU A 423 10.39 -78.90 -3.48
N LYS A 424 10.87 -78.62 -2.26
CA LYS A 424 11.61 -79.61 -1.44
C LYS A 424 10.76 -80.81 -1.05
N ASN A 425 9.47 -80.62 -0.74
CA ASN A 425 8.56 -81.72 -0.43
C ASN A 425 8.17 -82.53 -1.68
N ARG A 426 8.08 -81.91 -2.86
CA ARG A 426 7.97 -82.62 -4.15
C ARG A 426 9.18 -83.50 -4.42
N PHE A 427 10.39 -83.00 -4.16
CA PHE A 427 11.62 -83.80 -4.25
C PHE A 427 11.65 -84.96 -3.23
N ARG A 428 11.07 -84.78 -2.03
CA ARG A 428 10.98 -85.84 -1.02
C ARG A 428 9.89 -86.89 -1.31
N GLN A 429 8.80 -86.55 -2.00
CA GLN A 429 7.79 -87.53 -2.41
C GLN A 429 8.25 -88.45 -3.56
N GLY A 430 9.36 -88.15 -4.23
CA GLY A 430 10.04 -89.07 -5.15
C GLY A 430 10.86 -90.18 -4.47
N ALA A 431 11.06 -90.12 -3.14
CA ALA A 431 11.77 -91.13 -2.36
C ALA A 431 10.85 -91.60 -1.22
N GLY A 432 10.14 -92.70 -1.44
CA GLY A 432 9.02 -93.13 -0.60
C GLY A 432 9.37 -93.46 0.86
N ARG A 433 8.51 -93.04 1.78
CA ARG A 433 7.88 -93.89 2.83
C ARG A 433 6.84 -93.08 3.62
N GLY A 434 5.74 -93.74 3.97
CA GLY A 434 4.55 -93.17 4.61
C GLY A 434 4.75 -92.72 6.05
N GLY A 435 3.88 -91.81 6.48
CA GLY A 435 3.78 -91.35 7.87
C GLY A 435 2.81 -90.17 8.00
N THR A 436 1.62 -90.47 8.53
CA THR A 436 0.63 -89.62 9.22
C THR A 436 0.54 -88.12 8.87
N SER A 437 -0.63 -87.77 8.32
CA SER A 437 -1.18 -86.42 8.22
C SER A 437 -1.17 -85.69 9.57
N ASN A 438 -0.43 -84.59 9.65
CA ASN A 438 -0.70 -83.48 10.56
C ASN A 438 -0.51 -82.18 9.76
N SER A 439 -1.62 -81.50 9.50
CA SER A 439 -1.68 -80.17 8.89
C SER A 439 -0.97 -79.14 9.78
N PRO A 440 -0.04 -78.32 9.27
CA PRO A 440 0.51 -77.22 10.06
C PRO A 440 -0.47 -76.05 10.06
N ILE A 441 -0.79 -75.60 11.27
CA ILE A 441 -1.64 -74.45 11.60
C ILE A 441 -1.04 -73.18 10.97
N PHE A 442 -1.75 -72.61 9.99
CA PHE A 442 -1.40 -71.43 9.19
C PHE A 442 -1.22 -70.13 10.00
N VAL A 443 -1.58 -70.11 11.28
CA VAL A 443 -1.78 -68.87 12.05
C VAL A 443 -0.63 -68.56 13.03
N ASP A 444 0.19 -69.55 13.43
CA ASP A 444 1.08 -69.38 14.59
C ASP A 444 2.44 -68.71 14.26
N GLU A 445 2.90 -68.78 13.01
CA GLU A 445 4.26 -68.30 12.65
C GLU A 445 4.32 -66.78 12.35
N CYS A 446 3.20 -66.17 11.92
CA CYS A 446 3.09 -64.72 11.86
C CYS A 446 2.87 -64.09 13.25
N LEU A 447 2.17 -64.78 14.17
CA LEU A 447 1.93 -64.29 15.52
C LEU A 447 3.20 -64.32 16.37
N ARG A 448 4.01 -65.39 16.26
CA ARG A 448 5.29 -65.50 16.99
C ARG A 448 6.33 -64.43 16.60
N LEU A 449 6.35 -64.01 15.34
CA LEU A 449 7.23 -62.92 14.88
C LEU A 449 6.72 -61.53 15.28
N TRP A 450 5.42 -61.38 15.54
CA TRP A 450 4.84 -60.15 16.08
C TRP A 450 5.13 -60.00 17.58
N THR A 451 5.07 -61.12 18.34
CA THR A 451 5.36 -61.14 19.78
C THR A 451 6.85 -61.04 20.13
N SER A 452 7.75 -61.44 19.22
CA SER A 452 9.20 -61.33 19.46
C SER A 452 9.78 -59.93 19.19
N SER A 453 8.99 -58.97 18.69
CA SER A 453 9.42 -57.58 18.50
C SER A 453 8.72 -56.58 19.41
N SER A 454 7.86 -57.02 20.34
CA SER A 454 7.15 -56.15 21.29
C SER A 454 7.89 -55.95 22.63
N SER A 455 9.13 -56.43 22.77
CA SER A 455 9.99 -56.15 23.93
C SER A 455 11.32 -55.50 23.52
N SER A 456 11.26 -54.24 23.10
CA SER A 456 12.40 -53.33 23.21
C SER A 456 11.88 -51.91 23.44
N ALA A 457 12.37 -51.30 24.51
CA ALA A 457 12.22 -49.89 24.89
C ALA A 457 12.49 -48.92 23.70
N PRO A 458 12.01 -47.66 23.75
CA PRO A 458 12.00 -46.78 22.58
C PRO A 458 13.42 -46.51 22.07
N PRO A 459 13.67 -46.51 20.75
CA PRO A 459 14.96 -46.09 20.24
C PRO A 459 15.09 -44.58 20.38
N THR A 460 16.14 -44.18 21.09
CA THR A 460 16.80 -42.89 20.97
C THR A 460 17.04 -42.54 19.49
N SER A 461 16.87 -41.25 19.21
CA SER A 461 17.10 -40.55 17.94
C SER A 461 18.32 -41.07 17.14
N PRO A 462 18.23 -41.22 15.80
CA PRO A 462 19.41 -41.44 14.99
C PRO A 462 20.23 -40.14 14.90
N GLN A 463 21.45 -40.21 15.43
CA GLN A 463 22.54 -39.28 15.13
C GLN A 463 22.75 -39.23 13.61
N LEU A 464 22.60 -38.03 13.02
CA LEU A 464 22.96 -37.76 11.63
C LEU A 464 24.46 -37.40 11.61
N ASP A 465 25.26 -38.35 11.16
CA ASP A 465 26.71 -38.19 11.00
C ASP A 465 27.00 -37.40 9.72
N TYR A 466 27.09 -36.07 9.84
CA TYR A 466 27.57 -35.21 8.76
C TYR A 466 29.10 -35.16 8.78
N ARG A 467 29.76 -35.96 7.94
CA ARG A 467 31.11 -35.62 7.45
C ARG A 467 30.98 -34.54 6.37
N LEU A 468 31.23 -33.29 6.75
CA LEU A 468 31.54 -32.21 5.81
C LEU A 468 33.01 -32.29 5.38
N PRO A 469 33.34 -32.04 4.10
CA PRO A 469 34.71 -31.89 3.64
C PRO A 469 35.33 -30.61 4.24
N GLN A 470 36.56 -30.74 4.76
CA GLN A 470 37.33 -29.62 5.26
C GLN A 470 37.69 -28.63 4.14
N ALA A 471 37.18 -27.41 4.24
CA ALA A 471 37.82 -26.22 3.69
C ALA A 471 37.36 -24.96 4.44
N VAL A 472 38.29 -24.41 5.23
CA VAL A 472 38.48 -22.98 5.52
C VAL A 472 37.35 -22.24 6.25
N LEU A 473 37.48 -22.10 7.57
CA LEU A 473 37.52 -20.78 8.23
C LEU A 473 38.02 -20.93 9.68
N LYS A 474 39.26 -20.49 9.93
CA LYS A 474 39.75 -20.17 11.28
C LYS A 474 39.30 -18.76 11.60
N LEU A 475 38.72 -18.52 12.79
CA LEU A 475 38.95 -17.36 13.66
C LEU A 475 38.19 -17.56 14.99
N PRO A 476 38.81 -17.37 16.17
CA PRO A 476 38.19 -17.67 17.46
C PRO A 476 37.48 -16.45 18.07
N ILE A 477 36.26 -16.65 18.57
CA ILE A 477 35.59 -15.76 19.51
C ILE A 477 35.85 -16.33 20.92
N LYS A 478 36.61 -15.59 21.74
CA LYS A 478 36.92 -15.95 23.13
C LYS A 478 35.88 -15.31 24.06
N ALA A 479 35.24 -16.13 24.88
CA ALA A 479 34.25 -15.77 25.86
C ALA A 479 34.80 -14.84 26.95
N ALA A 480 33.94 -13.93 27.42
CA ALA A 480 34.17 -13.01 28.52
C ALA A 480 34.00 -13.70 29.89
N GLY A 481 34.91 -13.35 30.81
CA GLY A 481 34.87 -13.64 32.24
C GLY A 481 35.80 -12.65 32.98
N PRO A 482 35.53 -12.32 34.25
CA PRO A 482 35.59 -10.94 34.76
C PRO A 482 36.92 -10.56 35.43
N GLY A 483 37.26 -9.26 35.42
CA GLY A 483 38.43 -8.73 36.12
C GLY A 483 38.50 -7.20 36.10
N ASN A 484 38.75 -6.64 37.27
CA ASN A 484 38.62 -5.24 37.68
C ASN A 484 39.95 -4.44 37.46
N ARG A 485 39.86 -3.09 37.52
CA ARG A 485 40.93 -2.05 37.70
C ARG A 485 41.47 -1.26 36.48
N THR A 486 41.08 0.03 36.45
CA THR A 486 41.87 1.28 36.32
C THR A 486 43.15 1.32 35.45
N HIS A 487 43.18 2.15 34.40
CA HIS A 487 44.01 3.39 34.30
C HIS A 487 43.84 4.11 32.94
N GLN A 488 44.03 5.43 32.99
CA GLN A 488 44.12 6.42 31.90
C GLN A 488 45.02 6.02 30.71
N GLN A 489 44.69 6.55 29.52
CA GLN A 489 45.51 7.52 28.74
C GLN A 489 45.66 7.24 27.22
N GLN A 490 45.35 8.28 26.44
CA GLN A 490 45.91 8.70 25.13
C GLN A 490 45.69 7.93 23.80
N VAL A 491 45.04 8.65 22.89
CA VAL A 491 45.09 8.70 21.41
C VAL A 491 46.56 8.85 20.93
N PRO A 492 47.05 8.29 19.77
CA PRO A 492 46.61 8.72 18.44
C PRO A 492 46.73 7.82 17.17
N LYS A 493 45.94 8.26 16.16
CA LYS A 493 46.17 8.38 14.70
C LYS A 493 46.21 7.18 13.73
N ASN A 494 45.27 7.31 12.77
CA ASN A 494 45.34 7.11 11.31
C ASN A 494 45.44 5.68 10.74
N VAL A 495 44.41 5.28 9.97
CA VAL A 495 44.51 4.82 8.57
C VAL A 495 43.15 5.07 7.86
N TYR A 496 43.23 5.56 6.63
CA TYR A 496 42.15 5.96 5.71
C TYR A 496 41.31 4.79 5.14
N MET A 497 40.02 5.02 4.90
CA MET A 497 39.34 4.54 3.69
C MET A 497 38.21 5.48 3.22
N LYS A 498 38.50 6.13 2.08
CA LYS A 498 37.67 6.71 1.01
C LYS A 498 36.14 6.57 1.11
N SER A 499 35.44 7.70 1.27
CA SER A 499 34.05 7.90 0.85
C SER A 499 33.99 8.74 -0.43
N GLN A 500 33.21 8.28 -1.39
CA GLN A 500 32.98 8.89 -2.70
C GLN A 500 32.04 10.11 -2.54
N GLN A 501 32.54 11.31 -2.82
CA GLN A 501 31.74 12.53 -2.88
C GLN A 501 31.08 12.67 -4.26
N VAL A 502 29.80 13.04 -4.25
CA VAL A 502 29.04 13.58 -5.38
C VAL A 502 29.35 15.07 -5.45
N GLU A 503 29.77 15.53 -6.63
CA GLU A 503 30.23 16.88 -6.91
C GLU A 503 29.05 17.85 -7.06
N ALA A 504 29.11 18.96 -6.32
CA ALA A 504 28.17 20.08 -6.40
C ALA A 504 28.53 20.99 -7.58
N VAL A 505 27.52 21.40 -8.34
CA VAL A 505 27.63 22.31 -9.50
C VAL A 505 27.74 23.76 -9.01
N ASP A 506 28.77 24.45 -9.50
CA ASP A 506 29.10 25.85 -9.18
C ASP A 506 28.29 26.84 -10.05
N PRO A 507 27.61 27.87 -9.50
CA PRO A 507 26.66 28.69 -10.23
C PRO A 507 27.31 29.99 -10.72
N LYS A 508 28.23 29.93 -11.69
CA LYS A 508 28.71 31.14 -12.42
C LYS A 508 29.10 30.82 -13.86
N LYS A 509 28.10 30.72 -14.74
CA LYS A 509 28.17 31.04 -16.19
C LYS A 509 26.84 30.68 -16.86
N ALA A 510 25.95 31.65 -16.99
CA ALA A 510 24.86 31.60 -17.96
C ALA A 510 24.57 33.02 -18.41
N THR A 511 25.36 33.48 -19.39
CA THR A 511 25.16 34.76 -20.07
C THR A 511 24.03 34.59 -21.09
N PHE A 512 23.04 35.46 -20.96
CA PHE A 512 21.88 35.61 -21.82
C PHE A 512 22.30 36.07 -23.23
N THR A 513 21.95 35.30 -24.27
CA THR A 513 21.98 35.78 -25.67
C THR A 513 20.64 35.56 -26.34
N ARG A 514 19.85 36.64 -26.26
CA ARG A 514 18.72 36.98 -27.12
C ARG A 514 19.21 37.07 -28.58
N LYS A 515 18.86 36.09 -29.44
CA LYS A 515 18.82 36.21 -30.92
C LYS A 515 18.33 34.89 -31.52
N GLY A 516 17.07 34.87 -31.97
CA GLY A 516 16.51 33.69 -32.63
C GLY A 516 15.00 33.74 -32.88
N VAL A 517 14.44 34.93 -33.14
CA VAL A 517 13.10 35.07 -33.72
C VAL A 517 13.20 36.11 -34.84
N GLN A 518 12.61 35.78 -35.99
CA GLN A 518 12.56 36.51 -37.26
C GLN A 518 13.85 36.57 -38.10
N ARG A 519 13.96 35.59 -39.01
CA ARG A 519 14.13 35.72 -40.48
C ARG A 519 13.85 34.32 -41.05
N LEU A 520 13.17 34.08 -42.15
CA LEU A 520 12.52 34.85 -43.19
C LEU A 520 11.58 33.84 -43.88
N GLN A 521 10.56 34.37 -44.56
CA GLN A 521 9.73 33.66 -45.53
C GLN A 521 10.56 32.71 -46.41
N ASP A 522 10.12 31.45 -46.49
CA ASP A 522 9.51 30.86 -47.69
C ASP A 522 8.44 29.85 -47.28
#